data_AF-A0A928I1H5-F1
#
_entry.id   AF-A0A928I1H5-F1
#
_cell.length_a   1.000
_cell.length_b   1.000
_cell.length_c   1.000
_cell.angle_alpha   90.00
_cell.angle_beta   90.00
_cell.angle_gamma   90.00
#
_symmetry.space_group_name_H-M   'P 1'
#
loop_
_entity.id
_entity.type
_entity.pdbx_description
1 polymer ?
#
loop_
_entity_poly.entity_id
_entity_poly.type
_entity_poly.pdbx_seq_one_letter_code
_entity_poly.pdbx_strand_id
1 'polypeptide(L)'
;MKRKENYSSEESPLSKEELEMLKKSVDSSEDRSKLPPHDNSDSANAIRFAKKNPILVVSAIIIAIAIIAVTVLGIVLAVKKSANKPCTDDYTIYLGTESYTVEYEKANINDVLFIDMKKIAKFAGLITSGSRDRIKFTSDDDNYLKFENNSEFAVINGAKVDMSVQAIVNENECLVPFSFAQKTVAQGLKIRLDSTTNTIKITRQLYDDTKEPATILFTNDGFAIIQAITQLKEGDIGLDSYNIDITPYLQYIAPANAKDYLILANKQNALGKNYVPSNLVSLQSELGIPSKNASLQLNKNAAYALQAMVKAMVADGVAGAYIAEDGAKKPTDSLFVTSAYRDYDYQEKIFDDYVSKEMAKNDITKEEAIAKVSTYSAQAGKSDHQTGLCIDFITDSMGGDLDNRFEDTAAFEWLKKNAHLYGFILRYPVNPNGDYDDPHPITQYSYESWHYRFVGREAAVEIYRSNMTLEEYLELN
;
A
#
# COMPACT_ATOMS: atom_id res chain seq x y z
N MET A 1 -16.27 -32.39 -28.79
CA MET A 1 -17.39 -31.43 -28.91
C MET A 1 -17.03 -30.23 -28.03
N LYS A 2 -16.45 -29.18 -28.63
CA LYS A 2 -15.90 -28.01 -27.92
C LYS A 2 -17.03 -27.05 -27.55
N ARG A 3 -17.18 -26.67 -26.28
CA ARG A 3 -17.96 -25.48 -25.87
C ARG A 3 -16.98 -24.35 -25.56
N LYS A 4 -17.09 -23.27 -26.31
CA LYS A 4 -16.60 -21.93 -25.99
C LYS A 4 -17.82 -21.14 -25.53
N GLU A 5 -17.76 -20.51 -24.36
CA GLU A 5 -18.68 -19.44 -23.99
C GLU A 5 -17.84 -18.23 -23.59
N ASN A 6 -18.03 -17.14 -24.35
CA ASN A 6 -17.50 -15.81 -24.10
C ASN A 6 -18.46 -15.09 -23.14
N TYR A 7 -17.91 -14.46 -22.10
CA TYR A 7 -18.58 -13.40 -21.35
C TYR A 7 -18.29 -12.05 -22.04
N SER A 8 -19.34 -11.31 -22.36
CA SER A 8 -19.32 -9.91 -22.83
C SER A 8 -20.11 -9.08 -21.84
N SER A 9 -19.54 -7.93 -21.46
CA SER A 9 -20.07 -6.90 -20.56
C SER A 9 -21.44 -6.35 -20.98
N GLU A 10 -22.37 -6.25 -20.03
CA GLU A 10 -23.62 -5.49 -20.13
C GLU A 10 -23.41 -4.06 -19.59
N GLU A 11 -23.54 -3.04 -20.45
CA GLU A 11 -24.02 -1.70 -20.08
C GLU A 11 -25.32 -1.46 -20.86
N SER A 12 -26.40 -1.14 -20.14
CA SER A 12 -27.72 -0.84 -20.72
C SER A 12 -27.81 0.62 -21.17
N PRO A 13 -28.23 0.95 -22.40
CA PRO A 13 -28.41 2.33 -22.83
C PRO A 13 -29.71 2.96 -22.27
N LEU A 14 -29.66 4.27 -22.00
CA LEU A 14 -30.77 5.12 -21.56
C LEU A 14 -32.00 5.00 -22.47
N SER A 15 -33.19 5.11 -21.86
CA SER A 15 -34.48 4.95 -22.53
C SER A 15 -34.81 6.15 -23.44
N LYS A 16 -35.67 5.92 -24.45
CA LYS A 16 -36.12 6.98 -25.38
C LYS A 16 -36.88 8.13 -24.68
N GLU A 17 -37.48 7.88 -23.53
CA GLU A 17 -38.22 8.88 -22.74
C GLU A 17 -37.26 9.86 -22.03
N GLU A 18 -36.08 9.41 -21.61
CA GLU A 18 -35.04 10.24 -21.00
C GLU A 18 -34.42 11.22 -22.01
N LEU A 19 -34.26 10.79 -23.26
CA LEU A 19 -33.81 11.64 -24.37
C LEU A 19 -34.84 12.73 -24.76
N GLU A 20 -36.13 12.47 -24.54
CA GLU A 20 -37.21 13.38 -24.92
C GLU A 20 -37.46 14.46 -23.85
N MET A 21 -37.23 14.14 -22.57
CA MET A 21 -37.22 15.13 -21.47
C MET A 21 -36.06 16.14 -21.59
N LEU A 22 -34.87 15.68 -22.00
CA LEU A 22 -33.71 16.55 -22.20
C LEU A 22 -33.95 17.58 -23.32
N LYS A 23 -34.62 17.17 -24.42
CA LYS A 23 -34.98 18.08 -25.52
C LYS A 23 -36.01 19.14 -25.13
N LYS A 24 -36.97 18.80 -24.24
CA LYS A 24 -38.00 19.75 -23.79
C LYS A 24 -37.47 20.85 -22.86
N SER A 25 -36.38 20.61 -22.13
CA SER A 25 -35.79 21.65 -21.24
C SER A 25 -34.98 22.71 -21.99
N VAL A 26 -34.50 22.39 -23.20
CA VAL A 26 -33.69 23.30 -24.03
C VAL A 26 -34.55 24.28 -24.83
N ASP A 27 -35.83 23.96 -25.06
CA ASP A 27 -36.72 24.70 -25.95
C ASP A 27 -37.61 25.77 -25.25
N SER A 28 -37.49 25.97 -23.93
CA SER A 28 -38.35 26.89 -23.17
C SER A 28 -37.76 28.27 -22.86
N SER A 29 -36.67 28.69 -23.52
CA SER A 29 -36.20 30.09 -23.44
C SER A 29 -35.55 30.57 -24.73
N GLU A 30 -36.33 31.10 -25.66
CA GLU A 30 -36.08 32.40 -26.32
C GLU A 30 -37.11 32.67 -27.45
N ASP A 31 -38.10 33.49 -27.13
CA ASP A 31 -39.00 34.15 -28.07
C ASP A 31 -38.21 35.17 -28.91
N ARG A 32 -37.86 34.80 -30.15
CA ARG A 32 -37.09 35.64 -31.09
C ARG A 32 -37.91 36.71 -31.82
N SER A 33 -39.12 37.04 -31.36
CA SER A 33 -39.98 38.02 -32.05
C SER A 33 -39.82 39.48 -31.60
N LYS A 34 -38.86 39.81 -30.72
CA LYS A 34 -38.69 41.17 -30.16
C LYS A 34 -37.26 41.74 -30.17
N LEU A 35 -36.41 41.37 -31.14
CA LEU A 35 -35.12 42.03 -31.32
C LEU A 35 -35.22 43.12 -32.42
N PRO A 36 -34.76 44.36 -32.17
CA PRO A 36 -34.74 45.41 -33.19
C PRO A 36 -33.79 45.02 -34.35
N PRO A 37 -34.00 45.56 -35.56
CA PRO A 37 -33.22 45.17 -36.73
C PRO A 37 -31.74 45.52 -36.51
N HIS A 38 -30.88 44.49 -36.54
CA HIS A 38 -29.43 44.67 -36.51
C HIS A 38 -28.98 45.37 -37.80
N ASP A 39 -28.44 46.57 -37.67
CA ASP A 39 -27.71 47.22 -38.76
C ASP A 39 -26.46 46.38 -39.08
N ASN A 40 -26.43 45.76 -40.26
CA ASN A 40 -25.31 44.95 -40.74
C ASN A 40 -24.07 45.79 -41.13
N SER A 41 -24.12 47.12 -40.98
CA SER A 41 -22.97 47.99 -41.21
C SER A 41 -21.88 47.82 -40.14
N ASP A 42 -22.26 47.62 -38.87
CA ASP A 42 -21.31 47.54 -37.74
C ASP A 42 -20.55 46.22 -37.69
N SER A 43 -21.23 45.10 -37.93
CA SER A 43 -20.61 43.77 -38.00
C SER A 43 -19.70 43.64 -39.24
N ALA A 44 -20.07 44.22 -40.37
CA ALA A 44 -19.22 44.28 -41.56
C ALA A 44 -17.97 45.17 -41.34
N ASN A 45 -18.13 46.30 -40.64
CA ASN A 45 -17.01 47.18 -40.29
C ASN A 45 -16.07 46.56 -39.26
N ALA A 46 -16.59 45.84 -38.26
CA ALA A 46 -15.80 45.10 -37.28
C ALA A 46 -14.97 43.97 -37.92
N ILE A 47 -15.55 43.22 -38.87
CA ILE A 47 -14.84 42.19 -39.63
C ILE A 47 -13.74 42.79 -40.51
N ARG A 48 -14.00 43.96 -41.13
CA ARG A 48 -13.02 44.66 -41.96
C ARG A 48 -11.87 45.25 -41.14
N PHE A 49 -12.16 45.74 -39.93
CA PHE A 49 -11.18 46.21 -38.96
C PHE A 49 -10.33 45.05 -38.42
N ALA A 50 -10.95 43.92 -38.08
CA ALA A 50 -10.27 42.73 -37.60
C ALA A 50 -9.30 42.13 -38.63
N LYS A 51 -9.68 42.14 -39.93
CA LYS A 51 -8.80 41.72 -41.03
C LYS A 51 -7.60 42.65 -41.25
N LYS A 52 -7.73 43.95 -40.97
CA LYS A 52 -6.64 44.93 -41.13
C LYS A 52 -5.71 45.01 -39.92
N ASN A 53 -6.17 44.65 -38.72
CA ASN A 53 -5.42 44.80 -37.47
C ASN A 53 -5.41 43.50 -36.64
N PRO A 54 -4.86 42.39 -37.14
CA PRO A 54 -4.93 41.09 -36.49
C PRO A 54 -4.27 41.07 -35.11
N ILE A 55 -3.14 41.80 -34.93
CA ILE A 55 -2.40 41.86 -33.67
C ILE A 55 -3.24 42.52 -32.55
N LEU A 56 -3.98 43.58 -32.88
CA LEU A 56 -4.86 44.28 -31.94
C LEU A 56 -6.03 43.40 -31.49
N VAL A 57 -6.58 42.59 -32.40
CA VAL A 57 -7.66 41.64 -32.08
C VAL A 57 -7.17 40.52 -31.16
N VAL A 58 -6.01 39.93 -31.47
CA VAL A 58 -5.41 38.90 -30.60
C VAL A 58 -5.11 39.46 -29.21
N SER A 59 -4.58 40.68 -29.14
CA SER A 59 -4.31 41.35 -27.86
C SER A 59 -5.58 41.60 -27.05
N ALA A 60 -6.67 42.03 -27.68
CA ALA A 60 -7.96 42.24 -27.02
C ALA A 60 -8.58 40.93 -26.49
N ILE A 61 -8.44 39.83 -27.23
CA ILE A 61 -8.91 38.50 -26.80
C ILE A 61 -8.10 38.01 -25.59
N ILE A 62 -6.78 38.18 -25.60
CA ILE A 62 -5.92 37.80 -24.47
C ILE A 62 -6.29 38.59 -23.21
N ILE A 63 -6.54 39.90 -23.35
CA ILE A 63 -6.97 40.75 -22.22
C ILE A 63 -8.34 40.31 -21.68
N ALA A 64 -9.30 39.97 -22.56
CA ALA A 64 -10.61 39.48 -22.13
C ALA A 64 -10.51 38.15 -21.37
N ILE A 65 -9.68 37.22 -21.84
CA ILE A 65 -9.44 35.94 -21.16
C ILE A 65 -8.79 36.16 -19.79
N ALA A 66 -7.83 37.09 -19.69
CA ALA A 66 -7.18 37.43 -18.42
C ALA A 66 -8.17 38.03 -17.40
N ILE A 67 -9.08 38.90 -17.83
CA ILE A 67 -10.12 39.47 -16.96
C ILE A 67 -11.07 38.38 -16.45
N ILE A 68 -11.49 37.46 -17.32
CA ILE A 68 -12.34 36.33 -16.93
C ILE A 68 -11.61 35.44 -15.91
N ALA A 69 -10.33 35.12 -16.15
CA ALA A 69 -9.54 34.30 -15.24
C ALA A 69 -9.39 34.95 -13.84
N VAL A 70 -9.13 36.26 -13.78
CA VAL A 70 -9.05 37.01 -12.51
C VAL A 70 -10.40 37.04 -11.78
N THR A 71 -11.50 37.17 -12.52
CA THR A 71 -12.84 37.20 -11.95
C THR A 71 -13.24 35.84 -11.38
N VAL A 72 -12.97 34.75 -12.12
CA VAL A 72 -13.18 33.37 -11.65
C VAL A 72 -12.33 33.08 -10.42
N LEU A 73 -11.05 33.49 -10.43
CA LEU A 73 -10.16 33.33 -9.27
C LEU A 73 -10.68 34.10 -8.05
N GLY A 74 -11.19 35.33 -8.23
CA GLY A 74 -11.80 36.11 -7.16
C GLY A 74 -13.02 35.42 -6.54
N ILE A 75 -13.89 34.82 -7.37
CA ILE A 75 -15.07 34.05 -6.91
C ILE A 75 -14.62 32.79 -6.15
N VAL A 76 -13.64 32.04 -6.68
CA VAL A 76 -13.09 30.84 -6.01
C VAL A 76 -12.48 31.19 -4.65
N LEU A 77 -11.75 32.30 -4.57
CA LEU A 77 -11.15 32.78 -3.30
C LEU A 77 -12.23 33.24 -2.31
N ALA A 78 -13.28 33.91 -2.77
CA ALA A 78 -14.40 34.33 -1.92
C ALA A 78 -15.19 33.13 -1.36
N VAL A 79 -15.45 32.11 -2.19
CA VAL A 79 -16.09 30.85 -1.78
C VAL A 79 -15.23 30.10 -0.76
N LYS A 80 -13.92 29.97 -0.99
CA LYS A 80 -12.98 29.39 -0.02
C LYS A 80 -12.96 30.15 1.31
N LYS A 81 -13.00 31.47 1.27
CA LYS A 81 -12.98 32.31 2.49
C LYS A 81 -14.27 32.20 3.30
N SER A 82 -15.42 32.06 2.64
CA SER A 82 -16.72 31.86 3.31
C SER A 82 -16.89 30.46 3.91
N ALA A 83 -16.19 29.45 3.40
CA ALA A 83 -16.21 28.08 3.91
C ALA A 83 -15.36 27.87 5.18
N ASN A 84 -14.53 28.85 5.57
CA ASN A 84 -13.51 28.71 6.63
C ASN A 84 -13.77 29.58 7.88
N LYS A 85 -15.02 29.97 8.17
CA LYS A 85 -15.33 30.57 9.48
C LYS A 85 -15.49 29.42 10.49
N PRO A 86 -14.66 29.31 11.55
CA PRO A 86 -14.79 28.23 12.52
C PRO A 86 -16.16 28.30 13.19
N CYS A 87 -16.88 27.20 13.21
CA CYS A 87 -18.11 27.08 13.99
C CYS A 87 -17.73 27.01 15.47
N THR A 88 -18.04 28.05 16.25
CA THR A 88 -17.73 28.15 17.69
C THR A 88 -18.86 27.59 18.57
N ASP A 89 -19.79 26.83 17.98
CA ASP A 89 -20.91 26.24 18.70
C ASP A 89 -20.43 25.05 19.54
N ASP A 90 -21.11 24.79 20.66
CA ASP A 90 -20.82 23.68 21.54
C ASP A 90 -20.94 22.31 20.83
N TYR A 91 -20.18 21.32 21.30
CA TYR A 91 -20.24 19.98 20.76
C TYR A 91 -21.34 19.16 21.43
N THR A 92 -22.16 18.48 20.64
CA THR A 92 -23.05 17.44 21.16
C THR A 92 -22.43 16.06 20.91
N ILE A 93 -22.17 15.32 21.98
CA ILE A 93 -21.56 13.99 21.93
C ILE A 93 -22.64 12.94 22.19
N TYR A 94 -22.86 12.05 21.23
CA TYR A 94 -23.76 10.90 21.33
C TYR A 94 -22.98 9.64 21.67
N LEU A 95 -23.38 8.96 22.75
CA LEU A 95 -22.92 7.63 23.17
C LEU A 95 -24.09 6.67 22.97
N GLY A 96 -24.18 6.05 21.79
CA GLY A 96 -25.36 5.29 21.38
C GLY A 96 -26.60 6.18 21.29
N THR A 97 -27.60 5.93 22.13
CA THR A 97 -28.84 6.73 22.20
C THR A 97 -28.76 7.88 23.20
N GLU A 98 -27.77 7.87 24.10
CA GLU A 98 -27.56 8.93 25.07
C GLU A 98 -26.70 10.05 24.48
N SER A 99 -26.86 11.28 24.97
CA SER A 99 -26.01 12.39 24.58
C SER A 99 -25.73 13.37 25.72
N TYR A 100 -24.65 14.13 25.55
CA TYR A 100 -24.31 15.26 26.42
C TYR A 100 -23.61 16.34 25.60
N THR A 101 -23.65 17.57 26.11
CA THR A 101 -23.02 18.73 25.47
C THR A 101 -21.71 19.07 26.16
N VAL A 102 -20.71 19.49 25.38
CA VAL A 102 -19.42 20.01 25.84
C VAL A 102 -19.21 21.38 25.22
N GLU A 103 -18.92 22.37 26.06
CA GLU A 103 -18.64 23.73 25.59
C GLU A 103 -17.46 23.74 24.61
N TYR A 104 -17.56 24.54 23.54
CA TYR A 104 -16.52 24.60 22.49
C TYR A 104 -15.12 24.83 23.06
N GLU A 105 -14.97 25.79 23.99
CA GLU A 105 -13.71 26.15 24.64
C GLU A 105 -13.14 25.07 25.56
N LYS A 106 -14.00 24.16 26.07
CA LYS A 106 -13.56 23.00 26.87
C LYS A 106 -13.15 21.84 25.99
N ALA A 107 -13.77 21.73 24.81
CA ALA A 107 -13.48 20.68 23.85
C ALA A 107 -12.27 21.04 22.97
N ASN A 108 -12.05 22.31 22.63
CA ASN A 108 -10.91 22.75 21.83
C ASN A 108 -9.84 23.40 22.69
N ILE A 109 -8.70 22.72 22.85
CA ILE A 109 -7.56 23.21 23.62
C ILE A 109 -6.42 23.43 22.63
N ASN A 110 -5.95 24.66 22.48
CA ASN A 110 -4.90 25.05 21.53
C ASN A 110 -5.18 24.58 20.09
N ASP A 111 -6.38 24.87 19.57
CA ASP A 111 -6.84 24.48 18.23
C ASP A 111 -6.92 22.96 17.99
N VAL A 112 -6.90 22.15 19.05
CA VAL A 112 -7.06 20.70 18.98
C VAL A 112 -8.31 20.28 19.72
N LEU A 113 -9.17 19.51 19.05
CA LEU A 113 -10.37 18.93 19.64
C LEU A 113 -9.99 17.76 20.55
N PHE A 114 -10.46 17.76 21.78
CA PHE A 114 -10.27 16.74 22.80
C PHE A 114 -11.56 15.98 23.08
N ILE A 115 -11.40 14.73 23.52
CA ILE A 115 -12.52 13.89 23.95
C ILE A 115 -12.16 13.13 25.23
N ASP A 116 -13.16 12.94 26.10
CA ASP A 116 -13.00 12.26 27.39
C ASP A 116 -13.08 10.74 27.25
N MET A 117 -11.92 10.08 27.32
CA MET A 117 -11.81 8.63 27.23
C MET A 117 -12.48 7.88 28.37
N LYS A 118 -12.69 8.49 29.55
CA LYS A 118 -13.41 7.80 30.65
C LYS A 118 -14.88 7.60 30.32
N LYS A 119 -15.51 8.57 29.67
CA LYS A 119 -16.91 8.47 29.22
C LYS A 119 -17.05 7.43 28.11
N ILE A 120 -16.11 7.43 27.16
CA ILE A 120 -16.05 6.40 26.12
C ILE A 120 -15.85 5.03 26.74
N ALA A 121 -14.91 4.88 27.68
CA ALA A 121 -14.65 3.62 28.37
C ALA A 121 -15.85 3.07 29.11
N LYS A 122 -16.59 3.93 29.83
CA LYS A 122 -17.83 3.55 30.50
C LYS A 122 -18.89 3.06 29.52
N PHE A 123 -19.14 3.79 28.43
CA PHE A 123 -20.05 3.38 27.37
C PHE A 123 -19.61 2.07 26.69
N ALA A 124 -18.29 1.92 26.53
CA ALA A 124 -17.64 0.79 25.89
C ALA A 124 -17.39 -0.40 26.83
N GLY A 125 -17.89 -0.37 28.08
CA GLY A 125 -17.76 -1.47 29.03
C GLY A 125 -16.31 -1.81 29.40
N LEU A 126 -15.37 -0.88 29.21
CA LEU A 126 -13.95 -1.10 29.44
C LEU A 126 -13.62 -1.06 30.94
N ILE A 127 -12.75 -1.98 31.37
CA ILE A 127 -12.21 -1.98 32.73
C ILE A 127 -11.23 -0.82 32.86
N THR A 128 -11.56 0.14 33.72
CA THR A 128 -10.73 1.31 33.99
C THR A 128 -9.95 1.10 35.28
N SER A 129 -8.62 1.26 35.24
CA SER A 129 -7.72 1.12 36.38
C SER A 129 -6.61 2.17 36.34
N GLY A 130 -5.95 2.44 37.47
CA GLY A 130 -4.84 3.39 37.54
C GLY A 130 -4.91 4.37 38.72
N SER A 131 -4.22 5.49 38.59
CA SER A 131 -4.08 6.57 39.56
C SER A 131 -4.45 7.93 38.95
N ARG A 132 -4.45 8.99 39.77
CA ARG A 132 -4.75 10.38 39.33
C ARG A 132 -3.98 10.80 38.07
N ASP A 133 -2.70 10.44 37.98
CA ASP A 133 -1.82 10.88 36.87
C ASP A 133 -1.62 9.82 35.78
N ARG A 134 -2.29 8.67 35.87
CA ARG A 134 -2.05 7.55 34.96
C ARG A 134 -3.22 6.60 34.94
N ILE A 135 -3.82 6.42 33.78
CA ILE A 135 -5.03 5.62 33.62
C ILE A 135 -4.81 4.54 32.55
N LYS A 136 -5.40 3.37 32.78
CA LYS A 136 -5.39 2.22 31.87
C LYS A 136 -6.84 1.79 31.63
N PHE A 137 -7.21 1.70 30.36
CA PHE A 137 -8.46 1.12 29.89
C PHE A 137 -8.15 -0.25 29.31
N THR A 138 -8.84 -1.28 29.78
CA THR A 138 -8.62 -2.68 29.38
C THR A 138 -9.93 -3.23 28.83
N SER A 139 -9.90 -3.90 27.67
CA SER A 139 -11.06 -4.62 27.14
C SER A 139 -11.09 -6.06 27.67
N ASP A 140 -12.15 -6.80 27.32
CA ASP A 140 -12.39 -8.15 27.84
C ASP A 140 -11.33 -9.17 27.39
N ASP A 141 -10.60 -8.89 26.30
CA ASP A 141 -9.50 -9.72 25.77
C ASP A 141 -8.12 -9.22 26.24
N ASP A 142 -8.04 -8.55 27.39
CA ASP A 142 -6.82 -8.00 28.00
C ASP A 142 -6.05 -6.96 27.15
N ASN A 143 -6.61 -6.54 26.01
CA ASN A 143 -6.08 -5.43 25.22
C ASN A 143 -6.24 -4.13 26.00
N TYR A 144 -5.21 -3.27 25.96
CA TYR A 144 -5.23 -2.07 26.78
C TYR A 144 -4.65 -0.84 26.11
N LEU A 145 -5.17 0.29 26.56
CA LEU A 145 -4.73 1.63 26.24
C LEU A 145 -4.44 2.36 27.54
N LYS A 146 -3.25 2.92 27.65
CA LYS A 146 -2.77 3.60 28.86
C LYS A 146 -2.34 5.01 28.52
N PHE A 147 -2.76 5.96 29.34
CA PHE A 147 -2.37 7.36 29.28
C PHE A 147 -1.68 7.78 30.57
N GLU A 148 -0.74 8.70 30.43
CA GLU A 148 -0.06 9.39 31.52
C GLU A 148 -0.31 10.88 31.39
N ASN A 149 -0.51 11.57 32.52
CA ASN A 149 -0.81 13.00 32.54
C ASN A 149 0.36 13.79 31.92
N ASN A 150 0.03 14.75 31.05
CA ASN A 150 0.99 15.57 30.29
C ASN A 150 1.94 14.77 29.38
N SER A 151 1.58 13.53 29.02
CA SER A 151 2.35 12.73 28.06
C SER A 151 1.87 12.98 26.63
N GLU A 152 2.81 13.16 25.70
CA GLU A 152 2.55 13.22 24.25
C GLU A 152 2.38 11.84 23.62
N PHE A 153 2.59 10.77 24.39
CA PHE A 153 2.38 9.40 23.93
C PHE A 153 1.39 8.65 24.83
N ALA A 154 0.64 7.74 24.21
CA ALA A 154 -0.09 6.69 24.88
C ALA A 154 0.67 5.36 24.79
N VAL A 155 0.30 4.39 25.62
CA VAL A 155 0.77 3.00 25.49
C VAL A 155 -0.39 2.13 25.07
N ILE A 156 -0.31 1.53 23.88
CA ILE A 156 -1.28 0.59 23.33
C ILE A 156 -0.63 -0.78 23.34
N ASN A 157 -1.17 -1.72 24.11
CA ASN A 157 -0.68 -3.10 24.18
C ASN A 157 0.85 -3.21 24.40
N GLY A 158 1.43 -2.26 25.13
CA GLY A 158 2.87 -2.19 25.43
C GLY A 158 3.70 -1.32 24.49
N ALA A 159 3.16 -0.92 23.33
CA ALA A 159 3.82 -0.03 22.38
C ALA A 159 3.51 1.45 22.69
N LYS A 160 4.53 2.31 22.67
CA LYS A 160 4.33 3.77 22.77
C LYS A 160 3.89 4.32 21.42
N VAL A 161 2.86 5.17 21.46
CA VAL A 161 2.25 5.74 20.25
C VAL A 161 2.03 7.22 20.47
N ASP A 162 2.55 8.00 19.53
CA ASP A 162 2.50 9.46 19.57
C ASP A 162 1.06 9.97 19.36
N MET A 163 0.63 10.89 20.21
CA MET A 163 -0.65 11.59 20.14
C MET A 163 -0.50 13.00 19.55
N SER A 164 0.73 13.44 19.30
CA SER A 164 1.15 14.77 18.83
C SER A 164 0.83 15.93 19.78
N VAL A 165 -0.08 15.74 20.73
CA VAL A 165 -0.41 16.68 21.80
C VAL A 165 -0.60 15.92 23.11
N GLN A 166 -0.26 16.58 24.22
CA GLN A 166 -0.33 16.00 25.56
C GLN A 166 -1.76 15.63 25.97
N ALA A 167 -1.91 14.43 26.56
CA ALA A 167 -3.14 14.05 27.24
C ALA A 167 -3.26 14.74 28.60
N ILE A 168 -4.49 15.11 28.98
CA ILE A 168 -4.81 15.67 30.30
C ILE A 168 -5.51 14.57 31.10
N VAL A 169 -4.83 14.07 32.13
CA VAL A 169 -5.34 12.97 32.95
C VAL A 169 -5.45 13.45 34.40
N ASN A 170 -6.66 13.36 34.96
CA ASN A 170 -6.91 13.68 36.36
C ASN A 170 -7.93 12.68 36.96
N GLU A 171 -8.42 12.93 38.18
CA GLU A 171 -9.39 12.05 38.85
C GLU A 171 -10.73 11.93 38.11
N ASN A 172 -11.18 13.01 37.46
CA ASN A 172 -12.50 13.09 36.85
C ASN A 172 -12.48 12.78 35.36
N GLU A 173 -11.40 13.14 34.67
CA GLU A 173 -11.35 13.20 33.21
C GLU A 173 -10.09 12.52 32.67
N CYS A 174 -10.17 12.02 31.43
CA CYS A 174 -9.01 11.64 30.63
C CYS A 174 -9.19 12.23 29.24
N LEU A 175 -8.79 13.48 29.06
CA LEU A 175 -8.92 14.19 27.79
C LEU A 175 -7.74 13.83 26.89
N VAL A 176 -8.06 13.35 25.69
CA VAL A 176 -7.08 13.00 24.66
C VAL A 176 -7.47 13.64 23.33
N PRO A 177 -6.52 13.84 22.39
CA PRO A 177 -6.85 14.36 21.07
C PRO A 177 -7.90 13.49 20.38
N PHE A 178 -8.95 14.10 19.84
CA PHE A 178 -10.04 13.44 19.15
C PHE A 178 -9.52 12.62 17.96
N SER A 179 -8.57 13.18 17.20
CA SER A 179 -7.90 12.49 16.09
C SER A 179 -7.19 11.22 16.55
N PHE A 180 -6.57 11.22 17.73
CA PHE A 180 -5.97 10.04 18.32
C PHE A 180 -7.03 9.02 18.74
N ALA A 181 -8.04 9.43 19.51
CA ALA A 181 -9.13 8.54 19.92
C ALA A 181 -9.85 7.90 18.72
N GLN A 182 -10.07 8.67 17.65
CA GLN A 182 -10.70 8.21 16.42
C GLN A 182 -9.85 7.17 15.68
N LYS A 183 -8.52 7.33 15.66
CA LYS A 183 -7.59 6.38 15.02
C LYS A 183 -7.36 5.12 15.84
N THR A 184 -7.24 5.28 17.16
CA THR A 184 -6.78 4.22 18.06
C THR A 184 -7.86 3.25 18.50
N VAL A 185 -9.13 3.65 18.48
CA VAL A 185 -10.25 2.74 18.80
C VAL A 185 -10.79 2.15 17.49
N ALA A 186 -10.10 1.15 16.95
CA ALA A 186 -10.36 0.66 15.59
C ALA A 186 -11.50 -0.35 15.46
N GLN A 187 -11.78 -1.15 16.50
CA GLN A 187 -12.87 -2.14 16.47
C GLN A 187 -13.79 -2.05 17.69
N GLY A 188 -15.06 -2.34 17.47
CA GLY A 188 -16.09 -2.35 18.51
C GLY A 188 -16.71 -0.98 18.81
N LEU A 189 -16.05 0.13 18.41
CA LEU A 189 -16.62 1.48 18.41
C LEU A 189 -16.46 2.15 17.05
N LYS A 190 -17.39 3.04 16.74
CA LYS A 190 -17.36 3.90 15.57
C LYS A 190 -17.50 5.34 16.01
N ILE A 191 -16.44 6.13 15.85
CA ILE A 191 -16.35 7.53 16.28
C ILE A 191 -16.36 8.44 15.06
N ARG A 192 -17.38 9.30 14.94
CA ARG A 192 -17.56 10.21 13.80
C ARG A 192 -17.79 11.63 14.27
N LEU A 193 -17.05 12.58 13.70
CA LEU A 193 -17.30 14.01 13.83
C LEU A 193 -18.08 14.49 12.59
N ASP A 194 -19.19 15.16 12.83
CA ASP A 194 -19.87 16.01 11.87
C ASP A 194 -19.55 17.47 12.23
N SER A 195 -18.64 18.06 11.47
CA SER A 195 -18.17 19.44 11.67
C SER A 195 -19.20 20.50 11.23
N THR A 196 -20.24 20.12 10.49
CA THR A 196 -21.32 21.05 10.12
C THR A 196 -22.30 21.23 11.27
N THR A 197 -22.47 20.21 12.11
CA THR A 197 -23.41 20.21 13.24
C THR A 197 -22.72 20.14 14.61
N ASN A 198 -21.39 20.28 14.66
CA ASN A 198 -20.55 20.06 15.85
C ASN A 198 -20.97 18.82 16.66
N THR A 199 -21.28 17.75 15.95
CA THR A 199 -21.81 16.53 16.56
C THR A 199 -20.79 15.41 16.49
N ILE A 200 -20.50 14.80 17.63
CA ILE A 200 -19.67 13.59 17.69
C ILE A 200 -20.57 12.41 17.98
N LYS A 201 -20.55 11.38 17.14
CA LYS A 201 -21.32 10.13 17.34
C LYS A 201 -20.39 8.98 17.61
N ILE A 202 -20.64 8.30 18.72
CA ILE A 202 -19.91 7.11 19.16
C ILE A 202 -20.93 5.98 19.31
N THR A 203 -20.79 4.94 18.49
CA THR A 203 -21.70 3.80 18.50
C THR A 203 -20.93 2.49 18.65
N ARG A 204 -21.50 1.52 19.36
CA ARG A 204 -21.00 0.14 19.36
C ARG A 204 -21.19 -0.47 17.97
N GLN A 205 -20.16 -1.15 17.49
CA GLN A 205 -20.29 -2.02 16.32
C GLN A 205 -20.86 -3.38 16.78
N LEU A 206 -21.66 -4.02 15.93
CA LEU A 206 -22.27 -5.33 16.21
C LEU A 206 -21.59 -6.40 15.36
N TYR A 207 -21.59 -7.65 15.83
CA TYR A 207 -21.33 -8.82 14.99
C TYR A 207 -22.50 -9.03 14.01
N ASP A 208 -22.19 -9.32 12.75
CA ASP A 208 -23.14 -9.34 11.62
C ASP A 208 -24.29 -10.35 11.81
N ASP A 209 -24.05 -11.45 12.52
CA ASP A 209 -25.03 -12.55 12.65
C ASP A 209 -25.68 -12.71 14.04
N THR A 210 -25.08 -12.17 15.11
CA THR A 210 -25.54 -12.39 16.50
C THR A 210 -26.15 -11.16 17.18
N LYS A 211 -25.98 -9.95 16.60
CA LYS A 211 -26.35 -8.66 17.22
C LYS A 211 -25.67 -8.38 18.57
N GLU A 212 -24.64 -9.14 18.94
CA GLU A 212 -23.82 -8.86 20.12
C GLU A 212 -22.80 -7.74 19.82
N PRO A 213 -22.47 -6.88 20.80
CA PRO A 213 -21.48 -5.83 20.61
C PRO A 213 -20.10 -6.45 20.36
N ALA A 214 -19.42 -5.99 19.31
CA ALA A 214 -18.08 -6.45 18.99
C ALA A 214 -17.06 -6.05 20.07
N THR A 215 -16.05 -6.90 20.28
CA THR A 215 -14.97 -6.64 21.23
C THR A 215 -14.28 -5.32 20.90
N ILE A 216 -13.97 -4.54 21.94
CA ILE A 216 -13.19 -3.32 21.78
C ILE A 216 -11.71 -3.66 21.64
N LEU A 217 -11.10 -3.21 20.55
CA LEU A 217 -9.66 -3.35 20.33
C LEU A 217 -9.02 -1.98 20.12
N PHE A 218 -7.86 -1.79 20.75
CA PHE A 218 -7.02 -0.61 20.58
C PHE A 218 -5.91 -0.90 19.57
N THR A 219 -5.69 0.00 18.63
CA THR A 219 -4.69 -0.17 17.56
C THR A 219 -3.80 1.05 17.44
N ASN A 220 -2.62 0.84 16.88
CA ASN A 220 -1.73 1.90 16.39
C ASN A 220 -1.52 1.68 14.88
N ASP A 221 -0.91 2.62 14.16
CA ASP A 221 -0.75 2.47 12.70
C ASP A 221 -0.04 1.14 12.32
N GLY A 222 0.80 0.58 13.19
CA GLY A 222 1.39 -0.77 13.06
C GLY A 222 0.42 -1.94 13.32
N PHE A 223 -0.60 -1.74 14.15
CA PHE A 223 -1.64 -2.73 14.49
C PHE A 223 -2.91 -2.58 13.63
N ALA A 224 -3.13 -1.42 13.02
CA ALA A 224 -4.13 -1.22 11.97
C ALA A 224 -3.77 -2.02 10.72
N ILE A 225 -2.49 -2.23 10.45
CA ILE A 225 -1.99 -3.19 9.46
C ILE A 225 -2.31 -4.62 9.90
N ILE A 226 -2.07 -4.98 11.18
CA ILE A 226 -2.46 -6.29 11.75
C ILE A 226 -3.98 -6.51 11.68
N GLN A 227 -4.80 -5.46 11.81
CA GLN A 227 -6.26 -5.51 11.68
C GLN A 227 -6.76 -5.47 10.24
N ALA A 228 -6.15 -4.74 9.32
CA ALA A 228 -6.39 -4.95 7.88
C ALA A 228 -5.99 -6.37 7.47
N ILE A 229 -5.11 -7.01 8.25
CA ILE A 229 -4.68 -8.41 8.24
C ILE A 229 -5.56 -9.35 9.10
N THR A 230 -6.49 -8.86 9.93
CA THR A 230 -7.47 -9.70 10.68
C THR A 230 -8.96 -9.37 10.46
N GLN A 231 -9.31 -8.33 9.67
CA GLN A 231 -10.69 -7.92 9.35
C GLN A 231 -11.24 -8.43 8.03
N LEU A 232 -10.41 -9.05 7.19
CA LEU A 232 -10.99 -9.86 6.14
C LEU A 232 -11.47 -11.16 6.82
N LYS A 233 -12.67 -11.61 6.42
CA LYS A 233 -13.42 -12.67 7.10
C LYS A 233 -12.59 -13.95 7.20
N GLU A 234 -13.01 -14.92 8.02
CA GLU A 234 -12.55 -16.31 7.89
C GLU A 234 -12.77 -16.72 6.41
N GLY A 235 -11.68 -16.76 5.64
CA GLY A 235 -11.68 -16.85 4.17
C GLY A 235 -10.92 -15.76 3.39
N ASP A 236 -10.70 -14.56 3.95
CA ASP A 236 -10.11 -13.45 3.22
C ASP A 236 -8.74 -12.97 3.79
N ILE A 237 -8.34 -13.34 5.02
CA ILE A 237 -6.93 -13.26 5.50
C ILE A 237 -6.67 -14.51 6.24
N GLY A 238 -6.14 -15.48 5.52
CA GLY A 238 -5.97 -16.75 6.14
C GLY A 238 -4.76 -16.74 7.06
N LEU A 239 -4.95 -16.48 8.35
CA LEU A 239 -4.31 -17.37 9.32
C LEU A 239 -4.76 -18.83 9.08
N ASP A 240 -5.93 -19.02 8.45
CA ASP A 240 -6.40 -20.27 7.81
C ASP A 240 -5.83 -20.53 6.39
N SER A 241 -5.04 -19.61 5.82
CA SER A 241 -4.36 -19.74 4.50
C SER A 241 -2.88 -20.05 4.66
N TYR A 242 -2.32 -19.77 5.83
CA TYR A 242 -1.05 -20.34 6.20
C TYR A 242 -1.32 -21.77 6.67
N ASN A 243 -0.87 -22.71 5.87
CA ASN A 243 -0.85 -24.12 6.21
C ASN A 243 0.19 -24.49 7.30
N ILE A 244 0.84 -23.49 7.92
CA ILE A 244 1.81 -23.61 9.00
C ILE A 244 1.55 -22.55 10.07
N ASP A 245 1.99 -22.79 11.30
CA ASP A 245 2.05 -21.74 12.34
C ASP A 245 3.15 -20.72 12.00
N ILE A 246 2.71 -19.55 11.52
CA ILE A 246 3.60 -18.44 11.19
C ILE A 246 3.88 -17.50 12.38
N THR A 247 3.26 -17.71 13.54
CA THR A 247 3.38 -16.82 14.71
C THR A 247 4.84 -16.49 15.07
N PRO A 248 5.78 -17.46 15.08
CA PRO A 248 7.19 -17.18 15.39
C PRO A 248 7.88 -16.26 14.37
N TYR A 249 7.32 -16.14 13.16
CA TYR A 249 7.92 -15.44 12.03
C TYR A 249 7.32 -14.06 11.78
N LEU A 250 6.20 -13.71 12.42
CA LEU A 250 5.47 -12.48 12.17
C LEU A 250 6.35 -11.23 12.29
N GLN A 251 7.22 -11.17 13.30
CA GLN A 251 8.16 -10.04 13.50
C GLN A 251 9.19 -9.89 12.37
N TYR A 252 9.46 -10.94 11.60
CA TYR A 252 10.38 -10.94 10.47
C TYR A 252 9.67 -10.67 9.15
N ILE A 253 8.45 -11.20 8.99
CA ILE A 253 7.57 -11.00 7.84
C ILE A 253 7.04 -9.55 7.78
N ALA A 254 6.65 -9.01 8.94
CA ALA A 254 6.15 -7.64 9.12
C ALA A 254 7.01 -6.90 10.16
N PRO A 255 8.26 -6.56 9.82
CA PRO A 255 9.17 -5.93 10.76
C PRO A 255 8.75 -4.49 11.07
N ALA A 256 8.94 -4.06 12.32
CA ALA A 256 8.57 -2.71 12.77
C ALA A 256 9.29 -1.60 11.98
N ASN A 257 10.49 -1.88 11.47
CA ASN A 257 11.28 -1.01 10.61
C ASN A 257 11.09 -1.35 9.12
N ALA A 258 9.84 -1.54 8.67
CA ALA A 258 9.52 -1.96 7.30
C ALA A 258 10.19 -1.12 6.20
N LYS A 259 10.35 0.19 6.43
CA LYS A 259 10.99 1.12 5.48
C LYS A 259 12.45 0.77 5.16
N ASP A 260 13.17 0.10 6.06
CA ASP A 260 14.57 -0.29 5.83
C ASP A 260 14.68 -1.37 4.74
N TYR A 261 13.59 -2.07 4.44
CA TYR A 261 13.52 -3.14 3.44
C TYR A 261 13.06 -2.63 2.06
N LEU A 262 12.81 -1.33 1.92
CA LEU A 262 12.41 -0.66 0.68
C LEU A 262 13.58 -0.06 -0.10
N ILE A 263 14.82 -0.36 0.29
CA ILE A 263 16.02 0.09 -0.44
C ILE A 263 15.98 -0.36 -1.91
N LEU A 264 16.11 0.60 -2.83
CA LEU A 264 16.03 0.35 -4.27
C LEU A 264 17.43 0.32 -4.88
N ALA A 265 17.88 -0.85 -5.30
CA ALA A 265 19.03 -1.01 -6.18
C ALA A 265 18.52 -1.32 -7.60
N ASN A 266 18.77 -0.41 -8.54
CA ASN A 266 18.33 -0.57 -9.93
C ASN A 266 19.23 0.25 -10.89
N LYS A 267 18.80 0.43 -12.15
CA LYS A 267 19.62 1.10 -13.18
C LYS A 267 19.99 2.55 -12.80
N GLN A 268 19.12 3.23 -12.05
CA GLN A 268 19.23 4.62 -11.64
C GLN A 268 19.80 4.77 -10.22
N ASN A 269 19.62 3.77 -9.37
CA ASN A 269 20.00 3.79 -7.95
C ASN A 269 21.08 2.75 -7.68
N ALA A 270 22.34 3.20 -7.58
CA ALA A 270 23.47 2.34 -7.28
C ALA A 270 23.85 2.39 -5.79
N LEU A 271 24.01 1.22 -5.19
CA LEU A 271 24.63 1.04 -3.89
C LEU A 271 26.14 1.30 -3.97
N GLY A 272 26.70 1.80 -2.87
CA GLY A 272 28.14 2.03 -2.77
C GLY A 272 28.94 0.74 -2.86
N LYS A 273 30.17 0.81 -3.38
CA LYS A 273 31.07 -0.35 -3.51
C LYS A 273 31.28 -1.13 -2.20
N ASN A 274 31.28 -0.43 -1.07
CA ASN A 274 31.50 -1.00 0.26
C ASN A 274 30.19 -1.32 0.99
N TYR A 275 29.03 -1.26 0.32
CA TYR A 275 27.76 -1.59 0.93
C TYR A 275 27.69 -3.09 1.25
N VAL A 276 27.48 -3.41 2.53
CA VAL A 276 27.25 -4.76 3.02
C VAL A 276 26.11 -4.68 4.03
N PRO A 277 25.04 -5.48 3.89
CA PRO A 277 23.97 -5.55 4.89
C PRO A 277 24.53 -6.02 6.24
N SER A 278 24.14 -5.37 7.33
CA SER A 278 24.76 -5.56 8.65
C SER A 278 24.34 -6.85 9.39
N ASN A 279 23.34 -7.57 8.89
CA ASN A 279 22.68 -8.68 9.59
C ASN A 279 22.44 -9.91 8.69
N LEU A 280 23.43 -10.26 7.87
CA LEU A 280 23.36 -11.45 7.01
C LEU A 280 23.43 -12.75 7.85
N VAL A 281 22.56 -13.71 7.54
CA VAL A 281 22.51 -15.05 8.15
C VAL A 281 22.62 -16.13 7.06
N SER A 282 23.17 -17.30 7.41
CA SER A 282 23.30 -18.40 6.44
C SER A 282 21.97 -19.10 6.21
N LEU A 283 21.54 -19.22 4.96
CA LEU A 283 20.28 -19.89 4.63
C LEU A 283 20.31 -21.38 5.01
N GLN A 284 21.39 -22.09 4.69
CA GLN A 284 21.48 -23.52 4.94
C GLN A 284 21.92 -23.84 6.38
N SER A 285 23.04 -23.28 6.83
CA SER A 285 23.65 -23.73 8.09
C SER A 285 22.94 -23.21 9.34
N GLU A 286 22.26 -22.07 9.24
CA GLU A 286 21.53 -21.47 10.35
C GLU A 286 20.02 -21.80 10.29
N LEU A 287 19.43 -21.78 9.09
CA LEU A 287 17.97 -21.89 8.92
C LEU A 287 17.51 -23.19 8.23
N GLY A 288 18.43 -24.03 7.76
CA GLY A 288 18.07 -25.28 7.08
C GLY A 288 17.30 -25.10 5.77
N ILE A 289 17.35 -23.91 5.15
CA ILE A 289 16.69 -23.63 3.88
C ILE A 289 17.47 -24.34 2.76
N PRO A 290 16.82 -25.17 1.92
CA PRO A 290 17.46 -25.82 0.79
C PRO A 290 18.13 -24.80 -0.14
N SER A 291 19.45 -24.93 -0.29
CA SER A 291 20.29 -23.95 -0.97
C SER A 291 21.35 -24.68 -1.80
N LYS A 292 21.74 -24.10 -2.93
CA LYS A 292 22.76 -24.68 -3.83
C LYS A 292 24.12 -24.89 -3.14
N ASN A 293 24.43 -24.07 -2.13
CA ASN A 293 25.60 -24.23 -1.28
C ASN A 293 25.39 -23.57 0.10
N ALA A 294 26.25 -23.90 1.07
CA ALA A 294 26.16 -23.42 2.45
C ALA A 294 26.53 -21.94 2.64
N SER A 295 27.19 -21.33 1.65
CA SER A 295 27.65 -19.94 1.74
C SER A 295 26.60 -18.91 1.36
N LEU A 296 25.42 -19.32 0.88
CA LEU A 296 24.35 -18.38 0.59
C LEU A 296 23.85 -17.72 1.88
N GLN A 297 23.82 -16.40 1.86
CA GLN A 297 23.40 -15.57 2.97
C GLN A 297 22.30 -14.59 2.54
N LEU A 298 21.44 -14.21 3.48
CA LEU A 298 20.38 -13.23 3.27
C LEU A 298 20.23 -12.38 4.54
N ASN A 299 19.70 -11.17 4.42
CA ASN A 299 19.32 -10.35 5.57
C ASN A 299 18.45 -11.18 6.52
N LYS A 300 18.72 -11.10 7.82
CA LYS A 300 18.03 -11.89 8.85
C LYS A 300 16.51 -11.89 8.70
N ASN A 301 15.86 -10.73 8.56
CA ASN A 301 14.40 -10.68 8.52
C ASN A 301 13.86 -11.32 7.25
N ALA A 302 14.48 -11.03 6.10
CA ALA A 302 14.16 -11.70 4.84
C ALA A 302 14.40 -13.21 4.93
N ALA A 303 15.46 -13.67 5.62
CA ALA A 303 15.82 -15.08 5.76
C ALA A 303 14.81 -15.86 6.61
N TYR A 304 14.36 -15.30 7.73
CA TYR A 304 13.31 -15.93 8.54
C TYR A 304 11.93 -15.88 7.86
N ALA A 305 11.62 -14.80 7.13
CA ALA A 305 10.41 -14.74 6.31
C ALA A 305 10.44 -15.79 5.18
N LEU A 306 11.60 -15.97 4.53
CA LEU A 306 11.83 -17.03 3.55
C LEU A 306 11.70 -18.42 4.16
N GLN A 307 12.19 -18.63 5.39
CA GLN A 307 12.05 -19.90 6.11
C GLN A 307 10.56 -20.25 6.31
N ALA A 308 9.73 -19.28 6.71
CA ALA A 308 8.29 -19.48 6.81
C ALA A 308 7.67 -19.80 5.45
N MET A 309 8.03 -19.05 4.40
CA MET A 309 7.53 -19.28 3.04
C MET A 309 7.86 -20.68 2.53
N VAL A 310 9.11 -21.13 2.65
CA VAL A 310 9.55 -22.47 2.22
C VAL A 310 8.84 -23.56 3.03
N LYS A 311 8.67 -23.39 4.35
CA LYS A 311 7.92 -24.35 5.18
C LYS A 311 6.48 -24.49 4.72
N ALA A 312 5.85 -23.39 4.32
CA ALA A 312 4.50 -23.41 3.78
C ALA A 312 4.44 -24.10 2.42
N MET A 313 5.40 -23.83 1.53
CA MET A 313 5.49 -24.54 0.25
C MET A 313 5.65 -26.05 0.42
N VAL A 314 6.43 -26.48 1.42
CA VAL A 314 6.59 -27.90 1.79
C VAL A 314 5.28 -28.48 2.33
N ALA A 315 4.59 -27.76 3.21
CA ALA A 315 3.32 -28.20 3.78
C ALA A 315 2.21 -28.33 2.71
N ASP A 316 2.25 -27.51 1.65
CA ASP A 316 1.33 -27.61 0.49
C ASP A 316 1.80 -28.62 -0.56
N GLY A 317 2.95 -29.27 -0.35
CA GLY A 317 3.50 -30.28 -1.25
C GLY A 317 3.98 -29.73 -2.60
N VAL A 318 4.17 -28.41 -2.73
CA VAL A 318 4.65 -27.74 -3.95
C VAL A 318 6.17 -27.53 -3.98
N ALA A 319 6.83 -27.78 -2.85
CA ALA A 319 8.29 -27.85 -2.75
C ALA A 319 8.71 -29.16 -2.07
N GLY A 320 9.62 -29.90 -2.71
CA GLY A 320 10.23 -31.07 -2.11
C GLY A 320 11.12 -30.70 -0.93
N ALA A 321 10.74 -31.13 0.27
CA ALA A 321 11.68 -31.43 1.34
C ALA A 321 11.39 -32.87 1.76
N TYR A 322 12.31 -33.81 1.59
CA TYR A 322 12.05 -35.16 2.13
C TYR A 322 13.27 -35.83 2.73
N ILE A 323 13.15 -36.18 4.00
CA ILE A 323 12.93 -37.58 4.40
C ILE A 323 11.76 -37.61 5.41
N ALA A 324 10.73 -38.44 5.19
CA ALA A 324 9.74 -38.75 6.22
C ALA A 324 10.28 -39.80 7.18
N GLU A 325 9.90 -39.72 8.46
CA GLU A 325 10.26 -40.69 9.51
C GLU A 325 9.79 -42.13 9.18
N ASP A 326 8.85 -42.29 8.25
CA ASP A 326 8.25 -43.56 7.83
C ASP A 326 8.89 -44.20 6.58
N GLY A 327 9.84 -43.52 5.93
CA GLY A 327 10.59 -44.06 4.78
C GLY A 327 9.84 -44.08 3.43
N ALA A 328 8.67 -43.46 3.26
CA ALA A 328 7.99 -43.38 1.97
C ALA A 328 8.40 -42.14 1.14
N LYS A 329 8.70 -42.33 -0.16
CA LYS A 329 8.98 -41.24 -1.14
C LYS A 329 7.90 -41.18 -2.24
N LYS A 330 7.37 -39.99 -2.52
CA LYS A 330 6.85 -39.61 -3.84
C LYS A 330 7.65 -38.41 -4.38
N PRO A 331 7.90 -38.31 -5.70
CA PRO A 331 8.62 -37.19 -6.28
C PRO A 331 7.74 -35.93 -6.32
N THR A 332 8.05 -34.95 -5.48
CA THR A 332 7.74 -33.53 -5.74
C THR A 332 9.06 -32.84 -6.09
N ASP A 333 9.00 -31.88 -7.00
CA ASP A 333 10.19 -31.17 -7.48
C ASP A 333 10.82 -30.38 -6.32
N SER A 334 12.09 -30.62 -6.01
CA SER A 334 12.72 -29.98 -4.86
C SER A 334 13.04 -28.53 -5.21
N LEU A 335 12.58 -27.58 -4.37
CA LEU A 335 12.86 -26.16 -4.52
C LEU A 335 14.17 -25.82 -3.81
N PHE A 336 15.04 -25.04 -4.45
CA PHE A 336 16.27 -24.54 -3.83
C PHE A 336 16.51 -23.07 -4.13
N VAL A 337 17.18 -22.40 -3.20
CA VAL A 337 17.80 -21.10 -3.44
C VAL A 337 19.13 -21.31 -4.16
N THR A 338 19.24 -20.82 -5.40
CA THR A 338 20.50 -20.88 -6.18
C THR A 338 21.40 -19.68 -5.93
N SER A 339 20.80 -18.54 -5.57
CA SER A 339 21.50 -17.29 -5.28
C SER A 339 20.74 -16.44 -4.27
N ALA A 340 21.50 -15.66 -3.48
CA ALA A 340 21.00 -14.73 -2.47
C ALA A 340 21.89 -13.48 -2.44
N TYR A 341 22.42 -13.06 -1.28
CA TYR A 341 23.36 -11.94 -1.22
C TYR A 341 24.58 -12.15 -2.13
N ARG A 342 24.93 -11.11 -2.89
CA ARG A 342 26.18 -11.03 -3.68
C ARG A 342 26.86 -9.73 -3.31
N ASP A 343 28.16 -9.77 -3.03
CA ASP A 343 28.93 -8.53 -2.85
C ASP A 343 29.20 -7.83 -4.19
N TYR A 344 29.73 -6.62 -4.11
CA TYR A 344 29.99 -5.77 -5.28
C TYR A 344 30.96 -6.42 -6.28
N ASP A 345 32.11 -6.92 -5.80
CA ASP A 345 33.16 -7.45 -6.66
C ASP A 345 32.73 -8.79 -7.31
N TYR A 346 31.90 -9.58 -6.62
CA TYR A 346 31.31 -10.78 -7.19
C TYR A 346 30.29 -10.45 -8.29
N GLN A 347 29.44 -9.44 -8.09
CA GLN A 347 28.50 -8.98 -9.12
C GLN A 347 29.24 -8.42 -10.34
N GLU A 348 30.35 -7.70 -10.15
CA GLU A 348 31.20 -7.19 -11.24
C GLU A 348 31.71 -8.33 -12.13
N LYS A 349 32.24 -9.40 -11.50
CA LYS A 349 32.71 -10.60 -12.21
C LYS A 349 31.58 -11.29 -12.99
N ILE A 350 30.41 -11.46 -12.38
CA ILE A 350 29.25 -12.07 -13.05
C ILE A 350 28.86 -11.26 -14.29
N PHE A 351 28.79 -9.94 -14.18
CA PHE A 351 28.42 -9.08 -15.30
C PHE A 351 29.45 -9.16 -16.43
N ASP A 352 30.74 -9.07 -16.12
CA ASP A 352 31.82 -9.18 -17.10
C ASP A 352 31.87 -10.56 -17.78
N ASP A 353 31.57 -11.63 -17.04
CA ASP A 353 31.45 -12.98 -17.59
C ASP A 353 30.30 -13.09 -18.58
N TYR A 354 29.13 -12.49 -18.29
CA TYR A 354 28.00 -12.47 -19.23
C TYR A 354 28.32 -11.64 -20.47
N VAL A 355 28.97 -10.48 -20.34
CA VAL A 355 29.40 -9.65 -21.48
C VAL A 355 30.33 -10.46 -22.38
N SER A 356 31.31 -11.13 -21.80
CA SER A 356 32.27 -11.97 -22.55
C SER A 356 31.57 -13.12 -23.27
N LYS A 357 30.58 -13.77 -22.65
CA LYS A 357 29.78 -14.84 -23.26
C LYS A 357 28.92 -14.33 -24.42
N GLU A 358 28.28 -13.17 -24.29
CA GLU A 358 27.47 -12.58 -25.35
C GLU A 358 28.32 -12.17 -26.56
N MET A 359 29.50 -11.58 -26.32
CA MET A 359 30.45 -11.25 -27.39
C MET A 359 30.88 -12.51 -28.15
N ALA A 360 31.23 -13.58 -27.42
CA ALA A 360 31.66 -14.84 -28.01
C ALA A 360 30.55 -15.56 -28.79
N LYS A 361 29.28 -15.40 -28.37
CA LYS A 361 28.13 -16.10 -28.95
C LYS A 361 27.53 -15.39 -30.16
N ASN A 362 27.53 -14.05 -30.21
CA ASN A 362 26.71 -13.30 -31.16
C ASN A 362 27.51 -12.42 -32.15
N ASP A 363 28.84 -12.43 -32.13
CA ASP A 363 29.70 -11.56 -32.98
C ASP A 363 29.29 -10.07 -32.90
N ILE A 364 29.20 -9.57 -31.66
CA ILE A 364 28.80 -8.20 -31.33
C ILE A 364 29.92 -7.44 -30.63
N THR A 365 29.88 -6.11 -30.71
CA THR A 365 30.81 -5.23 -29.99
C THR A 365 30.63 -5.34 -28.47
N LYS A 366 31.63 -4.87 -27.70
CA LYS A 366 31.53 -4.85 -26.23
C LYS A 366 30.38 -3.95 -25.78
N GLU A 367 30.17 -2.83 -26.44
CA GLU A 367 29.10 -1.88 -26.14
C GLU A 367 27.71 -2.51 -26.36
N GLU A 368 27.52 -3.23 -27.47
CA GLU A 368 26.29 -3.99 -27.75
C GLU A 368 26.08 -5.13 -26.73
N ALA A 369 27.14 -5.85 -26.38
CA ALA A 369 27.08 -6.90 -25.36
C ALA A 369 26.72 -6.32 -23.99
N ILE A 370 27.32 -5.20 -23.58
CA ILE A 370 26.95 -4.50 -22.34
C ILE A 370 25.48 -4.08 -22.37
N ALA A 371 25.02 -3.50 -23.47
CA ALA A 371 23.62 -3.07 -23.61
C ALA A 371 22.66 -4.26 -23.47
N LYS A 372 22.98 -5.39 -24.11
CA LYS A 372 22.20 -6.63 -24.03
C LYS A 372 22.22 -7.25 -22.65
N VAL A 373 23.39 -7.44 -22.05
CA VAL A 373 23.52 -8.02 -20.70
C VAL A 373 22.81 -7.15 -19.67
N SER A 374 22.84 -5.82 -19.84
CA SER A 374 22.14 -4.88 -18.95
C SER A 374 20.61 -5.02 -18.97
N THR A 375 20.01 -5.86 -19.82
CA THR A 375 18.58 -6.19 -19.74
C THR A 375 18.27 -7.35 -18.80
N TYR A 376 19.24 -8.24 -18.51
CA TYR A 376 19.01 -9.44 -17.68
C TYR A 376 20.05 -9.65 -16.57
N SER A 377 21.06 -8.77 -16.48
CA SER A 377 22.04 -8.80 -15.41
C SER A 377 22.45 -7.38 -15.05
N ALA A 378 22.51 -7.11 -13.75
CA ALA A 378 22.85 -5.80 -13.24
C ALA A 378 24.36 -5.58 -13.20
N GLN A 379 24.81 -4.37 -13.54
CA GLN A 379 26.16 -3.91 -13.19
C GLN A 379 26.34 -3.85 -11.67
N ALA A 380 27.58 -3.98 -11.20
CA ALA A 380 27.89 -3.86 -9.78
C ALA A 380 27.44 -2.50 -9.20
N GLY A 381 26.83 -2.56 -8.02
CA GLY A 381 26.12 -1.48 -7.35
C GLY A 381 24.63 -1.44 -7.68
N LYS A 382 24.20 -1.98 -8.82
CA LYS A 382 22.81 -1.87 -9.31
C LYS A 382 22.03 -3.19 -9.17
N SER A 383 22.68 -4.22 -8.63
CA SER A 383 22.09 -5.54 -8.46
C SER A 383 21.24 -5.59 -7.19
N ASP A 384 20.04 -6.13 -7.32
CA ASP A 384 19.16 -6.37 -6.19
C ASP A 384 19.79 -7.33 -5.17
N HIS A 385 20.61 -8.29 -5.63
CA HIS A 385 21.33 -9.22 -4.73
C HIS A 385 22.26 -8.51 -3.76
N GLN A 386 22.78 -7.34 -4.10
CA GLN A 386 23.64 -6.56 -3.19
C GLN A 386 22.88 -5.98 -2.01
N THR A 387 21.55 -5.85 -2.11
CA THR A 387 20.71 -5.43 -0.96
C THR A 387 20.67 -6.50 0.13
N GLY A 388 20.94 -7.76 -0.22
CA GLY A 388 20.73 -8.92 0.67
C GLY A 388 19.27 -9.21 0.96
N LEU A 389 18.35 -8.73 0.11
CA LEU A 389 16.89 -8.87 0.28
C LEU A 389 16.23 -9.72 -0.80
N CYS A 390 16.96 -10.21 -1.81
CA CYS A 390 16.40 -11.06 -2.85
C CYS A 390 17.05 -12.44 -2.91
N ILE A 391 16.32 -13.36 -3.53
CA ILE A 391 16.73 -14.73 -3.78
C ILE A 391 16.31 -15.16 -5.19
N ASP A 392 17.05 -16.13 -5.71
CA ASP A 392 16.75 -16.81 -6.96
C ASP A 392 16.36 -18.26 -6.66
N PHE A 393 15.18 -18.67 -7.08
CA PHE A 393 14.73 -20.05 -6.97
C PHE A 393 15.05 -20.89 -8.21
N ILE A 394 15.31 -22.17 -7.99
CA ILE A 394 15.31 -23.20 -9.03
C ILE A 394 14.61 -24.44 -8.49
N THR A 395 14.29 -25.37 -9.38
CA THR A 395 13.89 -26.72 -8.99
C THR A 395 14.79 -27.79 -9.62
N ASP A 396 14.79 -29.00 -9.05
CA ASP A 396 15.57 -30.13 -9.57
C ASP A 396 15.22 -30.47 -11.04
N SER A 397 13.93 -30.38 -11.40
CA SER A 397 13.46 -30.71 -12.75
C SER A 397 13.98 -29.77 -13.83
N MET A 398 14.44 -28.57 -13.45
CA MET A 398 15.09 -27.61 -14.35
C MET A 398 16.54 -27.97 -14.66
N GLY A 399 17.11 -29.02 -14.04
CA GLY A 399 18.50 -29.42 -14.26
C GLY A 399 19.53 -28.42 -13.71
N GLY A 400 19.11 -27.50 -12.84
CA GLY A 400 19.97 -26.49 -12.22
C GLY A 400 20.15 -25.21 -13.03
N ASP A 401 19.47 -25.06 -14.15
CA ASP A 401 19.45 -23.83 -14.95
C ASP A 401 18.59 -22.75 -14.29
N LEU A 402 19.01 -21.49 -14.43
CA LEU A 402 18.23 -20.33 -14.00
C LEU A 402 17.60 -19.70 -15.24
N ASP A 403 16.37 -20.11 -15.54
CA ASP A 403 15.61 -19.62 -16.69
C ASP A 403 14.09 -19.65 -16.43
N ASN A 404 13.32 -19.15 -17.40
CA ASN A 404 11.89 -18.93 -17.21
C ASN A 404 11.06 -20.22 -17.18
N ARG A 405 11.63 -21.41 -17.41
CA ARG A 405 10.94 -22.69 -17.19
C ARG A 405 10.51 -22.88 -15.73
N PHE A 406 11.09 -22.12 -14.79
CA PHE A 406 10.61 -22.08 -13.41
C PHE A 406 9.13 -21.70 -13.35
N GLU A 407 8.63 -20.92 -14.31
CA GLU A 407 7.23 -20.50 -14.34
C GLU A 407 6.22 -21.64 -14.53
N ASP A 408 6.66 -22.74 -15.15
CA ASP A 408 5.85 -23.93 -15.37
C ASP A 408 5.79 -24.85 -14.15
N THR A 409 6.51 -24.50 -13.07
CA THR A 409 6.59 -25.32 -11.86
C THR A 409 5.41 -25.06 -10.91
N ALA A 410 5.04 -26.09 -10.13
CA ALA A 410 4.06 -25.94 -9.06
C ALA A 410 4.51 -24.93 -7.99
N ALA A 411 5.83 -24.82 -7.77
CA ALA A 411 6.41 -23.86 -6.85
C ALA A 411 6.15 -22.41 -7.29
N PHE A 412 6.36 -22.08 -8.57
CA PHE A 412 6.08 -20.75 -9.08
C PHE A 412 4.59 -20.40 -9.03
N GLU A 413 3.72 -21.32 -9.43
CA GLU A 413 2.26 -21.12 -9.33
C GLU A 413 1.80 -20.88 -7.90
N TRP A 414 2.47 -21.48 -6.91
CA TRP A 414 2.25 -21.18 -5.51
C TRP A 414 2.80 -19.80 -5.12
N LEU A 415 4.02 -19.47 -5.52
CA LEU A 415 4.67 -18.20 -5.19
C LEU A 415 3.89 -17.00 -5.72
N LYS A 416 3.36 -17.06 -6.96
CA LYS A 416 2.50 -16.00 -7.51
C LYS A 416 1.31 -15.66 -6.61
N LYS A 417 0.74 -16.66 -5.94
CA LYS A 417 -0.47 -16.52 -5.11
C LYS A 417 -0.15 -16.19 -3.66
N ASN A 418 1.05 -16.52 -3.19
CA ASN A 418 1.34 -16.53 -1.75
C ASN A 418 2.59 -15.76 -1.33
N ALA A 419 3.57 -15.49 -2.20
CA ALA A 419 4.85 -14.90 -1.79
C ALA A 419 4.68 -13.57 -1.04
N HIS A 420 3.70 -12.74 -1.47
CA HIS A 420 3.40 -11.44 -0.86
C HIS A 420 2.95 -11.54 0.60
N LEU A 421 2.34 -12.67 0.99
CA LEU A 421 1.94 -12.95 2.36
C LEU A 421 3.15 -13.05 3.31
N TYR A 422 4.29 -13.46 2.78
CA TYR A 422 5.57 -13.56 3.50
C TYR A 422 6.48 -12.35 3.26
N GLY A 423 5.98 -11.31 2.61
CA GLY A 423 6.75 -10.09 2.33
C GLY A 423 7.64 -10.15 1.09
N PHE A 424 7.46 -11.13 0.21
CA PHE A 424 8.20 -11.27 -1.04
C PHE A 424 7.35 -10.87 -2.26
N ILE A 425 7.98 -10.21 -3.22
CA ILE A 425 7.38 -9.88 -4.52
C ILE A 425 8.17 -10.56 -5.64
N LEU A 426 7.48 -10.90 -6.73
CA LEU A 426 8.16 -11.18 -8.01
C LEU A 426 8.75 -9.86 -8.51
N ARG A 427 10.07 -9.73 -8.47
CA ARG A 427 10.72 -8.41 -8.60
C ARG A 427 10.70 -7.88 -10.02
N TYR A 428 10.81 -8.77 -10.99
CA TYR A 428 10.93 -8.48 -12.42
C TYR A 428 9.80 -9.21 -13.17
N PRO A 429 8.59 -8.62 -13.22
CA PRO A 429 7.45 -9.21 -13.91
C PRO A 429 7.58 -9.12 -15.43
N VAL A 430 6.72 -9.87 -16.13
CA VAL A 430 6.59 -9.81 -17.59
C VAL A 430 6.26 -8.38 -18.03
N ASN A 431 6.87 -7.94 -19.12
CA ASN A 431 6.52 -6.67 -19.77
C ASN A 431 5.00 -6.63 -20.08
N PRO A 432 4.31 -5.47 -19.96
CA PRO A 432 2.90 -5.33 -20.31
C PRO A 432 2.48 -5.84 -21.69
N ASN A 433 3.41 -5.95 -22.64
CA ASN A 433 3.18 -6.51 -23.98
C ASN A 433 3.19 -8.06 -24.02
N GLY A 434 3.53 -8.73 -22.92
CA GLY A 434 3.55 -10.18 -22.80
C GLY A 434 4.83 -10.85 -23.33
N ASP A 435 5.87 -10.09 -23.63
CA ASP A 435 7.16 -10.60 -24.09
C ASP A 435 8.10 -10.86 -22.89
N TYR A 436 8.76 -12.03 -22.89
CA TYR A 436 9.67 -12.45 -21.82
C TYR A 436 11.11 -11.97 -22.01
N ASP A 437 11.53 -11.77 -23.26
CA ASP A 437 12.89 -11.37 -23.60
C ASP A 437 13.03 -9.85 -23.55
N ASP A 438 11.97 -9.11 -23.90
CA ASP A 438 11.97 -7.65 -23.82
C ASP A 438 11.93 -7.16 -22.36
N PRO A 439 12.76 -6.17 -21.99
CA PRO A 439 12.75 -5.61 -20.65
C PRO A 439 11.42 -4.90 -20.34
N HIS A 440 10.94 -5.04 -19.11
CA HIS A 440 9.79 -4.29 -18.61
C HIS A 440 10.11 -2.78 -18.62
N PRO A 441 9.21 -1.90 -19.08
CA PRO A 441 9.53 -0.47 -19.29
C PRO A 441 9.95 0.27 -18.01
N ILE A 442 9.45 -0.17 -16.85
CA ILE A 442 9.72 0.44 -15.54
C ILE A 442 10.99 -0.12 -14.89
N THR A 443 11.02 -1.42 -14.59
CA THR A 443 12.20 -2.07 -13.96
C THR A 443 13.41 -2.06 -14.90
N GLN A 444 13.18 -2.02 -16.22
CA GLN A 444 14.16 -2.12 -17.29
C GLN A 444 14.91 -3.46 -17.31
N TYR A 445 14.41 -4.47 -16.62
CA TYR A 445 14.89 -5.85 -16.69
C TYR A 445 13.89 -6.73 -17.42
N SER A 446 14.40 -7.71 -18.16
CA SER A 446 13.62 -8.81 -18.73
C SER A 446 12.95 -9.62 -17.61
N TYR A 447 11.96 -10.41 -17.97
CA TYR A 447 11.21 -11.21 -17.00
C TYR A 447 12.08 -12.27 -16.34
N GLU A 448 12.02 -12.36 -15.02
CA GLU A 448 12.75 -13.34 -14.22
C GLU A 448 11.80 -14.04 -13.25
N SER A 449 11.22 -15.16 -13.68
CA SER A 449 10.25 -15.93 -12.87
C SER A 449 10.83 -16.44 -11.54
N TRP A 450 12.16 -16.55 -11.44
CA TRP A 450 12.89 -17.04 -10.27
C TRP A 450 13.22 -15.97 -9.22
N HIS A 451 13.21 -14.68 -9.56
CA HIS A 451 13.77 -13.62 -8.72
C HIS A 451 12.72 -13.01 -7.79
N TYR A 452 12.84 -13.30 -6.50
CA TYR A 452 11.93 -12.80 -5.46
C TYR A 452 12.63 -11.85 -4.49
N ARG A 453 12.00 -10.70 -4.25
CA ARG A 453 12.53 -9.60 -3.42
C ARG A 453 11.69 -9.41 -2.16
N PHE A 454 12.33 -9.42 -1.00
CA PHE A 454 11.72 -9.08 0.28
C PHE A 454 11.58 -7.56 0.42
N VAL A 455 10.37 -7.10 0.73
CA VAL A 455 10.00 -5.69 0.96
C VAL A 455 9.21 -5.49 2.25
N GLY A 456 9.01 -6.55 3.02
CA GLY A 456 8.07 -6.58 4.14
C GLY A 456 6.63 -6.80 3.67
N ARG A 457 5.82 -7.43 4.52
CA ARG A 457 4.46 -7.88 4.14
C ARG A 457 3.55 -6.77 3.65
N GLU A 458 3.52 -5.63 4.32
CA GLU A 458 2.61 -4.53 3.97
C GLU A 458 2.84 -4.05 2.53
N ALA A 459 4.08 -3.67 2.21
CA ALA A 459 4.46 -3.26 0.86
C ALA A 459 4.24 -4.37 -0.17
N ALA A 460 4.59 -5.63 0.17
CA ALA A 460 4.42 -6.75 -0.75
C ALA A 460 2.94 -7.00 -1.10
N VAL A 461 2.04 -6.90 -0.13
CA VAL A 461 0.58 -7.05 -0.32
C VAL A 461 0.04 -5.93 -1.20
N GLU A 462 0.45 -4.69 -0.98
CA GLU A 462 0.04 -3.54 -1.80
C GLU A 462 0.51 -3.71 -3.25
N ILE A 463 1.80 -4.03 -3.43
CA ILE A 463 2.42 -4.28 -4.74
C ILE A 463 1.67 -5.39 -5.48
N TYR A 464 1.35 -6.48 -4.78
CA TYR A 464 0.60 -7.61 -5.34
C TYR A 464 -0.82 -7.22 -5.75
N ARG A 465 -1.58 -6.56 -4.87
CA ARG A 465 -2.99 -6.19 -5.11
C ARG A 465 -3.14 -5.17 -6.24
N SER A 466 -2.19 -4.24 -6.33
CA SER A 466 -2.20 -3.17 -7.32
C SER A 466 -1.46 -3.56 -8.61
N ASN A 467 -0.88 -4.77 -8.67
CA ASN A 467 -0.09 -5.28 -9.79
C ASN A 467 1.00 -4.28 -10.24
N MET A 468 1.69 -3.69 -9.25
CA MET A 468 2.73 -2.68 -9.45
C MET A 468 4.12 -3.30 -9.36
N THR A 469 5.12 -2.55 -9.78
CA THR A 469 6.54 -2.79 -9.50
C THR A 469 6.97 -2.11 -8.20
N LEU A 470 8.15 -2.47 -7.67
CA LEU A 470 8.72 -1.78 -6.50
C LEU A 470 8.98 -0.29 -6.80
N GLU A 471 9.42 0.04 -8.02
CA GLU A 471 9.60 1.41 -8.47
C GLU A 471 8.30 2.23 -8.35
N GLU A 472 7.19 1.73 -8.92
CA GLU A 472 5.89 2.41 -8.86
C GLU A 472 5.39 2.58 -7.42
N TYR A 473 5.58 1.56 -6.57
CA TYR A 473 5.19 1.63 -5.17
C TYR A 473 5.94 2.75 -4.42
N LEU A 474 7.24 2.92 -4.69
CA LEU A 474 8.07 3.95 -4.05
C LEU A 474 7.86 5.35 -4.64
N GLU A 475 7.30 5.48 -5.83
CA GLU A 475 6.91 6.79 -6.37
C GLU A 475 5.62 7.32 -5.74
N LEU A 476 4.75 6.42 -5.25
CA LEU A 476 3.46 6.76 -4.65
C LEU A 476 3.50 7.02 -3.13
N ASN A 477 4.57 6.62 -2.45
CA ASN A 477 4.73 6.65 -0.99
C ASN A 477 6.04 7.31 -0.57
#